data_AF-A0A972ELR2-F1
#
_entry.id   AF-A0A972ELR2-F1
#
_cell.length_a   1.000
_cell.length_b   1.000
_cell.length_c   1.000
_cell.angle_alpha   90.00
_cell.angle_beta   90.00
_cell.angle_gamma   90.00
#
_symmetry.space_group_name_H-M   'P 1'
#
loop_
_entity.id
_entity.type
_entity.pdbx_description
1 polymer ?
#
loop_
_entity_poly.entity_id
_entity_poly.type
_entity_poly.pdbx_seq_one_letter_code
_entity_poly.pdbx_strand_id
1 'polypeptide(L)' 'ISLGQDVLLSLLNRVIAEFVRHGARKVIVLNGHSGNGNTIEQAGLELRKQGGLLDLL' A
#
# COMPACT_ATOMS: atom_id res chain seq x y z
N ILE A 1 -3.74 -19.43 -4.60
CA ILE A 1 -2.52 -18.76 -5.13
C ILE A 1 -2.17 -17.67 -4.12
N SER A 2 -0.91 -17.58 -3.71
CA SER A 2 -0.44 -16.60 -2.72
C SER A 2 0.79 -15.86 -3.25
N LEU A 3 0.85 -14.55 -3.01
CA LEU A 3 2.04 -13.76 -3.28
C LEU A 3 2.98 -13.82 -2.08
N GLY A 4 4.28 -13.86 -2.32
CA GLY A 4 5.26 -13.56 -1.28
C GLY A 4 5.12 -12.11 -0.81
N GLN A 5 5.48 -11.84 0.44
CA GLN A 5 5.35 -10.50 1.03
C GLN A 5 6.10 -9.44 0.21
N ASP A 6 7.30 -9.75 -0.28
CA ASP A 6 8.10 -8.83 -1.10
C ASP A 6 7.41 -8.48 -2.43
N VAL A 7 6.72 -9.46 -3.02
CA VAL A 7 5.99 -9.28 -4.28
C VAL A 7 4.74 -8.43 -4.03
N LEU A 8 4.01 -8.70 -2.95
CA LEU A 8 2.85 -7.90 -2.56
C LEU A 8 3.26 -6.45 -2.23
N LEU A 9 4.35 -6.25 -1.49
CA LEU A 9 4.87 -4.92 -1.15
C LEU A 9 5.26 -4.14 -2.41
N SER A 10 6.01 -4.78 -3.31
CA SER A 10 6.44 -4.17 -4.57
C SER A 10 5.26 -3.79 -5.46
N LEU A 11 4.23 -4.65 -5.50
CA LEU A 11 2.99 -4.38 -6.21
C LEU A 11 2.25 -3.18 -5.63
N LEU A 12 2.02 -3.16 -4.31
CA LEU A 12 1.33 -2.06 -3.63
C LEU A 12 2.06 -0.73 -3.83
N ASN A 13 3.38 -0.71 -3.63
CA ASN A 13 4.19 0.49 -3.81
C ASN A 13 4.11 1.04 -5.24
N ARG A 14 4.10 0.17 -6.25
CA ARG A 14 3.99 0.60 -7.65
C ARG A 14 2.61 1.17 -7.97
N VAL A 15 1.53 0.55 -7.50
CA VAL A 15 0.17 1.06 -7.69
C VAL A 15 -0.02 2.40 -6.97
N ILE A 16 0.42 2.50 -5.71
CA ILE A 16 0.35 3.72 -4.92
C ILE A 16 1.17 4.85 -5.58
N ALA A 17 2.37 4.55 -6.08
CA ALA A 17 3.20 5.53 -6.79
C ALA A 17 2.48 6.11 -8.01
N GLU A 18 1.78 5.29 -8.78
CA GLU A 18 0.96 5.79 -9.90
C GLU A 18 -0.19 6.67 -9.41
N PHE A 19 -0.87 6.33 -8.31
CA PHE A 19 -1.90 7.21 -7.75
C PHE A 19 -1.32 8.55 -7.31
N VAL A 20 -0.18 8.54 -6.61
CA VAL A 20 0.52 9.75 -6.16
C VAL A 20 0.95 10.61 -7.34
N ARG A 21 1.43 10.00 -8.44
CA ARG A 21 1.78 10.67 -9.69
C ARG A 21 0.60 11.43 -10.30
N HIS A 22 -0.62 10.93 -10.14
CA HIS A 22 -1.85 11.60 -10.59
C HIS A 22 -2.46 12.55 -9.53
N GLY A 23 -1.73 12.83 -8.44
CA GLY A 23 -2.14 13.80 -7.43
C GLY A 23 -2.87 13.21 -6.22
N ALA A 24 -3.07 11.90 -6.15
CA ALA A 24 -3.62 11.29 -4.94
C ALA A 24 -2.67 11.48 -3.76
N ARG A 25 -3.22 11.73 -2.57
CA ARG A 25 -2.46 11.85 -1.31
C ARG A 25 -3.04 11.02 -0.17
N LYS A 26 -4.21 10.42 -0.38
CA LYS A 26 -4.89 9.56 0.58
C LYS A 26 -5.31 8.29 -0.15
N VAL A 27 -4.92 7.14 0.38
CA VAL A 27 -5.25 5.81 -0.14
C VAL A 27 -5.93 5.02 0.97
N ILE A 28 -7.02 4.34 0.65
CA ILE A 28 -7.68 3.41 1.55
C ILE A 28 -7.55 2.02 0.95
N VAL A 29 -7.04 1.07 1.72
CA VAL A 29 -6.95 -0.33 1.31
C VAL A 29 -8.01 -1.12 2.05
N LEU A 30 -8.97 -1.67 1.30
CA LEU A 30 -9.93 -2.62 1.83
C LEU A 30 -9.30 -4.02 1.84
N ASN A 31 -9.01 -4.55 3.02
CA ASN A 31 -8.25 -5.79 3.16
C ASN A 31 -9.14 -6.98 3.57
N GLY A 32 -9.35 -7.92 2.65
CA GLY A 32 -10.13 -9.14 2.91
C GLY A 32 -9.35 -10.33 3.48
N HIS A 33 -8.03 -10.21 3.69
CA HIS A 33 -7.20 -11.34 4.10
C HIS A 33 -6.19 -10.94 5.19
N SER A 34 -6.24 -11.62 6.33
CA SER A 34 -5.45 -11.29 7.53
C SER A 34 -3.94 -11.27 7.29
N GLY A 35 -3.43 -12.15 6.41
CA GLY A 35 -2.00 -12.24 6.10
C GLY A 35 -1.39 -11.04 5.36
N ASN A 36 -2.20 -10.09 4.88
CA ASN A 36 -1.71 -8.95 4.09
C ASN A 36 -1.43 -7.70 4.95
N GLY A 37 -1.93 -7.66 6.20
CA GLY A 37 -1.95 -6.44 7.03
C GLY A 37 -0.57 -5.80 7.17
N ASN A 38 0.43 -6.56 7.62
CA ASN A 38 1.79 -6.06 7.80
C ASN A 38 2.38 -5.47 6.50
N THR A 39 2.15 -6.13 5.36
CA THR A 39 2.66 -5.66 4.07
C THR A 39 1.98 -4.36 3.62
N ILE A 40 0.66 -4.24 3.86
CA ILE A 40 -0.08 -3.01 3.57
C ILE A 40 0.37 -1.87 4.48
N GLU A 41 0.60 -2.13 5.77
CA GLU A 41 1.15 -1.15 6.70
C GLU A 41 2.54 -0.67 6.26
N GLN A 42 3.40 -1.57 5.78
CA GLN A 42 4.70 -1.18 5.23
C GLN A 42 4.58 -0.27 4.00
N ALA A 43 3.68 -0.59 3.07
CA ALA A 43 3.40 0.30 1.93
C ALA A 43 2.87 1.67 2.40
N GLY A 44 2.06 1.68 3.48
CA GLY A 44 1.59 2.90 4.11
C GLY A 44 2.70 3.74 4.75
N LEU A 45 3.71 3.12 5.36
CA LEU A 45 4.89 3.81 5.88
C LEU A 45 5.68 4.49 4.75
N GLU A 46 5.86 3.82 3.62
CA GLU A 46 6.53 4.40 2.44
C GLU A 46 5.76 5.60 1.87
N LEU A 47 4.43 5.52 1.80
CA LEU A 47 3.60 6.65 1.39
C LEU A 47 3.69 7.83 2.37
N ARG A 48 3.74 7.57 3.68
CA ARG A 48 3.87 8.61 4.71
C ARG A 48 5.19 9.38 4.59
N LYS A 49 6.29 8.71 4.24
CA LYS A 49 7.58 9.38 3.96
C LYS A 49 7.49 10.38 2.79
N GLN A 50 6.52 10.21 1.90
CA GLN A 50 6.25 11.08 0.75
C GLN A 50 5.16 12.14 1.04
N GLY A 51 4.72 12.27 2.30
CA GLY A 51 3.67 13.20 2.71
C GLY A 51 2.24 12.75 2.37
N GLY A 52 2.05 11.48 2.01
CA GLY A 52 0.74 10.88 1.80
C GLY A 52 0.23 10.14 3.04
N LEU A 53 -1.00 9.63 2.94
CA LEU A 53 -1.68 8.86 3.98
C LEU A 53 -2.25 7.58 3.39
N LEU A 54 -2.01 6.46 4.07
CA LEU A 54 -2.67 5.19 3.80
C LEU A 54 -3.37 4.72 5.07
N ASP A 55 -4.60 4.29 4.91
CA ASP A 55 -5.38 3.64 5.96
C ASP A 55 -5.86 2.25 5.50
N LEU A 56 -6.06 1.35 6.46
CA LEU A 56 -6.48 -0.04 6.24
C LEU A 56 -7.89 -0.23 6.82
N LEU A 57 -8.81 -0.73 6.01
CA LEU A 57 -10.18 -1.11 6.40
C LEU A 57 -10.39 -2.62 6.33
#